data_AF-A0A7C4FP99-F1
#
_entry.id   AF-A0A7C4FP99-F1
#
_cell.length_a   1.000
_cell.length_b   1.000
_cell.length_c   1.000
_cell.angle_alpha   90.00
_cell.angle_beta   90.00
_cell.angle_gamma   90.00
#
_symmetry.space_group_name_H-M   'P 1'
#
loop_
_entity.id
_entity.type
_entity.pdbx_description
1 polymer ?
#
loop_
_entity_poly.entity_id
_entity_poly.type
_entity_poly.pdbx_seq_one_letter_code
_entity_poly.pdbx_strand_id
1 'polypeptide(L)'
;MSFKRKQEALLKVLNYLLAYRPDEFGLFPNEEGFVSVDSIKQALSEEEEWKFVKKSDIVEAIRSDPEGKFEIKDGKVRSIEVFSGFLKIPYELTLPPKILYCGIKKKAYPFVREKGLIAPKETYIPLTPSRDLALRIAKRRDPKPLILEIQAHEASRKGVRFFQVAPLMFLAKEIPPSYILGPPVEKVLPKKKVKAKRSKTKTEKRGKNGGKERRKKGI
;
A
#
# COMPACT_ATOMS: atom_id res chain seq x y z
N MET A 1 21.38 27.51 -1.74
CA MET A 1 22.33 26.41 -2.05
C MET A 1 22.52 26.32 -3.56
N SER A 2 23.76 26.10 -4.02
CA SER A 2 24.05 25.79 -5.44
C SER A 2 23.41 24.46 -5.86
N PHE A 3 23.09 24.32 -7.15
CA PHE A 3 22.48 23.13 -7.74
C PHE A 3 23.29 21.86 -7.44
N LYS A 4 24.61 21.89 -7.67
CA LYS A 4 25.52 20.77 -7.41
C LYS A 4 25.45 20.30 -5.93
N ARG A 5 25.45 21.23 -4.98
CA ARG A 5 25.32 20.91 -3.54
C ARG A 5 23.98 20.24 -3.19
N LYS A 6 22.90 20.55 -3.92
CA LYS A 6 21.61 19.86 -3.74
C LYS A 6 21.65 18.44 -4.30
N GLN A 7 22.32 18.20 -5.42
CA GLN A 7 22.52 16.85 -5.96
C GLN A 7 23.40 15.99 -5.05
N GLU A 8 24.52 16.53 -4.56
CA GLU A 8 25.40 15.86 -3.59
C GLU A 8 24.65 15.47 -2.31
N ALA A 9 23.84 16.39 -1.76
CA ALA A 9 23.00 16.10 -0.60
C ALA A 9 21.89 15.07 -0.91
N LEU A 10 21.30 15.11 -2.11
CA LEU A 10 20.28 14.13 -2.54
C LEU A 10 20.89 12.73 -2.70
N LEU A 11 22.09 12.60 -3.26
CA LEU A 11 22.82 11.33 -3.33
C LEU A 11 23.13 10.79 -1.92
N LYS A 12 23.56 11.67 -1.00
CA LYS A 12 23.82 11.28 0.39
C LYS A 12 22.57 10.74 1.10
N VAL A 13 21.42 11.41 0.95
CA VAL A 13 20.17 10.94 1.58
C VAL A 13 19.65 9.67 0.88
N LEU A 14 19.75 9.56 -0.44
CA LEU A 14 19.42 8.33 -1.18
C LEU A 14 20.28 7.14 -0.72
N ASN A 15 21.57 7.35 -0.42
CA ASN A 15 22.43 6.28 0.11
C ASN A 15 21.95 5.84 1.49
N TYR A 16 21.61 6.78 2.39
CA TYR A 16 21.03 6.46 3.69
C TYR A 16 19.73 5.65 3.57
N LEU A 17 18.82 6.06 2.67
CA LEU A 17 17.53 5.41 2.42
C LEU A 17 17.67 4.00 1.83
N LEU A 18 18.72 3.71 1.04
CA LEU A 18 18.82 2.47 0.27
C LEU A 18 19.87 1.47 0.82
N ALA A 19 20.97 1.95 1.40
CA ALA A 19 22.07 1.12 1.88
C ALA A 19 22.09 0.90 3.39
N TYR A 20 21.48 1.81 4.17
CA TYR A 20 21.57 1.81 5.64
C TYR A 20 20.23 1.56 6.32
N ARG A 21 19.28 2.50 6.23
CA ARG A 21 18.03 2.47 7.03
C ARG A 21 16.75 2.63 6.18
N PRO A 22 16.52 1.79 5.15
CA PRO A 22 15.25 1.75 4.42
C PRO A 22 14.04 1.51 5.33
N ASP A 23 14.27 0.90 6.49
CA ASP A 23 13.27 0.56 7.49
C ASP A 23 12.63 1.78 8.15
N GLU A 24 13.41 2.81 8.48
CA GLU A 24 12.90 4.08 9.04
C GLU A 24 11.94 4.80 8.09
N PHE A 25 12.18 4.65 6.78
CA PHE A 25 11.36 5.21 5.72
C PHE A 25 10.29 4.23 5.20
N GLY A 26 10.23 2.99 5.71
CA GLY A 26 9.29 1.98 5.25
C GLY A 26 9.40 1.66 3.75
N LEU A 27 10.62 1.66 3.22
CA LEU A 27 10.94 1.36 1.82
C LEU A 27 11.36 -0.09 1.70
N PHE A 28 10.45 -0.97 1.28
CA PHE A 28 10.73 -2.41 1.16
C PHE A 28 11.47 -2.67 -0.15
N PRO A 29 12.77 -3.05 -0.14
CA PRO A 29 13.48 -3.49 -1.34
C PRO A 29 12.92 -4.84 -1.78
N ASN A 30 13.12 -5.23 -3.04
CA ASN A 30 12.89 -6.61 -3.47
C ASN A 30 14.09 -7.52 -3.12
N GLU A 31 14.02 -8.80 -3.54
CA GLU A 31 15.09 -9.80 -3.34
C GLU A 31 16.42 -9.47 -4.07
N GLU A 32 16.46 -8.41 -4.88
CA GLU A 32 17.66 -7.88 -5.54
C GLU A 32 18.11 -6.52 -4.95
N GLY A 33 17.43 -6.01 -3.90
CA GLY A 33 17.72 -4.70 -3.29
C GLY A 33 17.03 -3.50 -3.95
N PHE A 34 16.20 -3.69 -4.98
CA PHE A 34 15.55 -2.59 -5.71
C PHE A 34 14.28 -2.07 -5.02
N VAL A 35 14.19 -0.73 -4.92
CA VAL A 35 13.02 0.04 -4.46
C VAL A 35 12.52 0.92 -5.61
N SER A 36 11.21 1.07 -5.82
CA SER A 36 10.70 1.95 -6.89
C SER A 36 10.95 3.43 -6.61
N VAL A 37 11.30 4.21 -7.64
CA VAL A 37 11.48 5.68 -7.55
C VAL A 37 10.23 6.35 -6.98
N ASP A 38 9.05 5.82 -7.29
CA ASP A 38 7.76 6.25 -6.73
C ASP A 38 7.69 6.12 -5.20
N SER A 39 8.20 5.02 -4.65
CA SER A 39 8.22 4.79 -3.20
C SER A 39 9.24 5.71 -2.53
N ILE A 40 10.43 5.86 -3.12
CA ILE A 40 11.48 6.78 -2.67
C ILE A 40 10.95 8.22 -2.64
N LYS A 41 10.31 8.68 -3.73
CA LYS A 41 9.68 10.00 -3.82
C LYS A 41 8.59 10.20 -2.78
N GLN A 42 7.79 9.16 -2.47
CA GLN A 42 6.77 9.23 -1.43
C GLN A 42 7.39 9.40 -0.04
N ALA A 43 8.41 8.59 0.30
CA ALA A 43 9.13 8.69 1.56
C ALA A 43 9.84 10.04 1.73
N LEU A 44 10.61 10.49 0.72
CA LEU A 44 11.24 11.81 0.72
C LEU A 44 10.21 12.94 0.84
N SER A 45 8.98 12.77 0.31
CA SER A 45 7.96 13.80 0.43
C SER A 45 7.31 13.95 1.81
N GLU A 46 7.68 13.09 2.76
CA GLU A 46 7.31 13.20 4.17
C GLU A 46 8.39 13.92 4.99
N GLU A 47 9.59 14.12 4.44
CA GLU A 47 10.69 14.83 5.06
C GLU A 47 10.69 16.31 4.63
N GLU A 48 10.71 17.23 5.59
CA GLU A 48 10.50 18.68 5.35
C GLU A 48 11.53 19.29 4.38
N GLU A 49 12.79 18.84 4.44
CA GLU A 49 13.87 19.26 3.54
C GLU A 49 13.65 18.75 2.09
N TRP A 50 13.04 17.58 1.93
CA TRP A 50 12.95 16.85 0.67
C TRP A 50 11.55 16.87 0.04
N LYS A 51 10.57 17.56 0.66
CA LYS A 51 9.17 17.58 0.24
C LYS A 51 8.89 18.00 -1.20
N PHE A 52 9.78 18.83 -1.76
CA PHE A 52 9.68 19.34 -3.13
C PHE A 52 10.43 18.50 -4.18
N VAL A 53 11.15 17.43 -3.78
CA VAL A 53 11.87 16.54 -4.69
C VAL A 53 10.90 15.84 -5.65
N LYS A 54 11.18 15.95 -6.94
CA LYS A 54 10.47 15.25 -8.01
C LYS A 54 11.20 13.96 -8.37
N LYS A 55 10.50 13.08 -9.09
CA LYS A 55 11.11 11.85 -9.65
C LYS A 55 12.25 12.17 -10.62
N SER A 56 12.15 13.27 -11.38
CA SER A 56 13.22 13.76 -12.26
C SER A 56 14.51 13.97 -11.50
N ASP A 57 14.43 14.65 -10.36
CA ASP A 57 15.58 15.11 -9.59
C ASP A 57 16.32 13.91 -8.96
N ILE A 58 15.57 12.89 -8.52
CA ILE A 58 16.10 11.59 -8.05
C ILE A 58 16.84 10.87 -9.19
N VAL A 59 16.21 10.74 -10.35
CA VAL A 59 16.78 10.03 -11.51
C VAL A 59 17.99 10.76 -12.09
N GLU A 60 17.96 12.09 -12.12
CA GLU A 60 19.07 12.92 -12.57
C GLU A 60 20.26 12.80 -11.63
N ALA A 61 20.03 12.95 -10.30
CA ALA A 61 21.08 12.78 -9.30
C ALA A 61 21.78 11.41 -9.45
N ILE A 62 21.01 10.32 -9.49
CA ILE A 62 21.54 8.95 -9.66
C ILE A 62 22.32 8.79 -10.96
N ARG A 63 21.84 9.35 -12.08
CA ARG A 63 22.56 9.27 -13.38
C ARG A 63 23.83 10.11 -13.43
N SER A 64 23.92 11.13 -12.58
CA SER A 64 25.09 11.99 -12.42
C SER A 64 26.00 11.58 -11.25
N ASP A 65 25.72 10.46 -10.59
CA ASP A 65 26.48 9.98 -9.43
C ASP A 65 27.94 9.70 -9.83
N PRO A 66 28.92 10.51 -9.38
CA PRO A 66 30.31 10.36 -9.80
C PRO A 66 30.99 9.15 -9.18
N GLU A 67 30.41 8.57 -8.12
CA GLU A 67 30.97 7.42 -7.40
C GLU A 67 30.33 6.09 -7.82
N GLY A 68 29.29 6.10 -8.65
CA GLY A 68 28.65 4.88 -9.16
C GLY A 68 28.05 3.98 -8.09
N LYS A 69 27.52 4.57 -7.00
CA LYS A 69 26.95 3.87 -5.83
C LYS A 69 25.56 3.32 -6.08
N PHE A 70 24.86 3.78 -7.11
CA PHE A 70 23.48 3.40 -7.39
C PHE A 70 23.31 2.72 -8.74
N GLU A 71 22.45 1.71 -8.77
CA GLU A 71 21.94 1.13 -10.02
C GLU A 71 20.47 1.51 -10.20
N ILE A 72 20.09 1.96 -11.40
CA ILE A 72 18.71 2.25 -11.78
C ILE A 72 18.26 1.38 -12.96
N LYS A 73 17.16 0.65 -12.76
CA LYS A 73 16.60 -0.29 -13.73
C LYS A 73 15.07 -0.28 -13.63
N ASP A 74 14.38 -0.16 -14.77
CA ASP A 74 12.91 -0.23 -14.89
C ASP A 74 12.12 0.63 -13.88
N GLY A 75 12.62 1.85 -13.60
CA GLY A 75 12.01 2.78 -12.64
C GLY A 75 12.21 2.40 -11.17
N LYS A 76 13.13 1.49 -10.87
CA LYS A 76 13.59 1.10 -9.54
C LYS A 76 15.07 1.42 -9.36
N VAL A 77 15.48 1.62 -8.11
CA VAL A 77 16.85 1.97 -7.70
C VAL A 77 17.29 1.05 -6.58
N ARG A 78 18.55 0.63 -6.59
CA ARG A 78 19.25 0.04 -5.44
C ARG A 78 20.56 0.76 -5.18
N SER A 79 21.07 0.69 -3.95
CA SER A 79 22.50 0.90 -3.72
C SER A 79 23.26 -0.36 -4.15
N ILE A 80 24.45 -0.18 -4.71
CA ILE A 80 25.41 -1.24 -5.02
C ILE A 80 26.17 -1.64 -3.74
N GLU A 81 26.53 -0.65 -2.92
CA GLU A 81 27.19 -0.84 -1.63
C GLU A 81 26.18 -0.91 -0.49
N VAL A 82 25.39 -1.98 -0.44
CA VAL A 82 24.50 -2.25 0.70
C VAL A 82 25.33 -2.60 1.94
N PHE A 83 25.11 -1.88 3.04
CA PHE A 83 25.85 -2.15 4.27
C PHE A 83 25.28 -3.41 4.95
N SER A 84 26.02 -4.52 4.83
CA SER A 84 25.53 -5.90 5.03
C SER A 84 24.97 -6.25 6.41
N GLY A 85 25.09 -5.36 7.40
CA GLY A 85 24.47 -5.53 8.72
C GLY A 85 23.00 -5.11 8.82
N PHE A 86 22.47 -4.31 7.88
CA PHE A 86 21.13 -3.73 8.00
C PHE A 86 20.07 -4.35 7.08
N LEU A 87 20.48 -4.90 5.93
CA LEU A 87 19.59 -5.51 4.94
C LEU A 87 19.90 -7.00 4.77
N LYS A 88 18.95 -7.84 5.17
CA LYS A 88 18.97 -9.29 4.97
C LYS A 88 18.34 -9.66 3.63
N ILE A 89 19.17 -9.73 2.61
CA ILE A 89 18.80 -10.10 1.24
C ILE A 89 19.80 -11.17 0.76
N PRO A 90 19.36 -12.37 0.31
CA PRO A 90 17.97 -12.83 0.21
C PRO A 90 17.29 -12.97 1.58
N TYR A 91 15.95 -13.02 1.58
CA TYR A 91 15.16 -12.96 2.80
C TYR A 91 15.28 -14.22 3.67
N GLU A 92 15.74 -14.06 4.91
CA GLU A 92 15.89 -15.17 5.86
C GLU A 92 14.61 -15.44 6.67
N LEU A 93 14.22 -16.71 6.79
CA LEU A 93 13.12 -17.12 7.67
C LEU A 93 13.46 -16.75 9.12
N THR A 94 12.59 -15.99 9.77
CA THR A 94 12.85 -15.40 11.09
C THR A 94 11.64 -15.57 12.01
N LEU A 95 11.88 -15.86 13.30
CA LEU A 95 10.84 -15.83 14.32
C LEU A 95 10.41 -14.37 14.59
N PRO A 96 9.16 -13.97 14.30
CA PRO A 96 8.74 -12.58 14.45
C PRO A 96 8.49 -12.21 15.93
N PRO A 97 8.43 -10.90 16.25
CA PRO A 97 7.92 -10.43 17.54
C PRO A 97 6.45 -10.85 17.75
N LYS A 98 5.96 -10.72 18.99
CA LYS A 98 4.58 -11.09 19.37
C LYS A 98 3.52 -10.46 18.46
N ILE A 99 3.70 -9.16 18.14
CA ILE A 99 2.78 -8.37 17.34
C ILE A 99 3.57 -7.68 16.22
N LEU A 100 2.99 -7.69 15.01
CA LEU A 100 3.37 -6.84 13.89
C LEU A 100 2.15 -6.04 13.43
N TYR A 101 2.38 -4.96 12.68
CA TYR A 101 1.34 -4.07 12.18
C TYR A 101 1.42 -3.95 10.66
N CYS A 102 0.25 -3.79 10.03
CA CYS A 102 0.15 -3.31 8.65
C CYS A 102 -1.07 -2.40 8.48
N GLY A 103 -1.03 -1.48 7.53
CA GLY A 103 -2.19 -0.68 7.16
C GLY A 103 -2.80 -1.08 5.83
N ILE A 104 -4.13 -1.17 5.79
CA ILE A 104 -4.92 -1.48 4.60
C ILE A 104 -5.89 -0.33 4.27
N LYS A 105 -6.42 -0.33 3.04
CA LYS A 105 -7.56 0.53 2.68
C LYS A 105 -8.81 0.03 3.38
N LYS A 106 -9.61 0.91 3.99
CA LYS A 106 -10.83 0.50 4.74
C LYS A 106 -11.78 -0.39 3.92
N LYS A 107 -11.89 -0.13 2.62
CA LYS A 107 -12.71 -0.92 1.68
C LYS A 107 -12.26 -2.38 1.50
N ALA A 108 -11.00 -2.72 1.81
CA ALA A 108 -10.48 -4.08 1.73
C ALA A 108 -10.76 -4.89 3.00
N TYR A 109 -11.15 -4.25 4.11
CA TYR A 109 -11.25 -4.92 5.40
C TYR A 109 -12.24 -6.09 5.47
N PRO A 110 -13.44 -6.07 4.86
CA PRO A 110 -14.31 -7.24 4.84
C PRO A 110 -13.65 -8.47 4.21
N PHE A 111 -12.97 -8.28 3.08
CA PHE A 111 -12.23 -9.35 2.41
C PHE A 111 -11.07 -9.86 3.27
N VAL A 112 -10.30 -8.95 3.89
CA VAL A 112 -9.20 -9.33 4.80
C VAL A 112 -9.70 -10.08 6.03
N ARG A 113 -10.90 -9.75 6.54
CA ARG A 113 -11.51 -10.46 7.67
C ARG A 113 -11.99 -11.87 7.31
N GLU A 114 -12.39 -12.09 6.06
CA GLU A 114 -12.86 -13.39 5.56
C GLU A 114 -11.72 -14.29 5.07
N LYS A 115 -10.76 -13.73 4.32
CA LYS A 115 -9.71 -14.48 3.59
C LYS A 115 -8.30 -14.30 4.16
N GLY A 116 -8.10 -13.40 5.12
CA GLY A 116 -6.78 -13.01 5.59
C GLY A 116 -6.08 -12.02 4.67
N LEU A 117 -4.76 -11.87 4.85
CA LEU A 117 -3.90 -11.13 3.92
C LEU A 117 -3.16 -12.13 3.05
N ILE A 118 -3.19 -11.95 1.73
CA ILE A 118 -2.50 -12.81 0.76
C ILE A 118 -1.72 -11.91 -0.19
N ALA A 119 -0.43 -12.15 -0.35
CA ALA A 119 0.41 -11.45 -1.32
C ALA A 119 0.22 -12.03 -2.74
N PRO A 120 0.14 -11.19 -3.79
CA PRO A 120 0.41 -11.63 -5.16
C PRO A 120 1.76 -12.36 -5.28
N LYS A 121 1.87 -13.35 -6.19
CA LYS A 121 2.99 -14.31 -6.32
C LYS A 121 4.38 -13.71 -6.04
N GLU A 122 4.75 -12.65 -6.76
CA GLU A 122 6.09 -12.02 -6.73
C GLU A 122 6.26 -10.92 -5.67
N THR A 123 5.31 -10.80 -4.74
CA THR A 123 5.31 -9.76 -3.71
C THR A 123 5.18 -10.36 -2.32
N TYR A 124 5.23 -9.52 -1.30
CA TYR A 124 5.08 -9.88 0.09
C TYR A 124 4.21 -8.85 0.80
N ILE A 125 3.57 -9.26 1.90
CA ILE A 125 2.84 -8.37 2.81
C ILE A 125 3.89 -7.61 3.64
N PRO A 126 3.98 -6.27 3.53
CA PRO A 126 4.86 -5.48 4.38
C PRO A 126 4.28 -5.37 5.79
N LEU A 127 5.09 -5.76 6.76
CA LEU A 127 4.78 -5.76 8.20
C LEU A 127 5.88 -5.01 8.95
N THR A 128 5.54 -4.42 10.10
CA THR A 128 6.52 -3.72 10.96
C THR A 128 6.12 -3.82 12.43
N PRO A 129 7.07 -3.88 13.39
CA PRO A 129 6.76 -3.79 14.82
C PRO A 129 6.27 -2.39 15.25
N SER A 130 6.49 -1.34 14.43
CA SER A 130 6.06 0.02 14.75
C SER A 130 4.68 0.34 14.15
N ARG A 131 3.70 0.54 15.02
CA ARG A 131 2.33 0.94 14.64
C ARG A 131 2.29 2.27 13.88
N ASP A 132 3.16 3.21 14.26
CA ASP A 132 3.23 4.54 13.63
C ASP A 132 3.92 4.48 12.26
N LEU A 133 4.93 3.63 12.10
CA LEU A 133 5.52 3.35 10.79
C LEU A 133 4.50 2.64 9.87
N ALA A 134 3.73 1.68 10.37
CA ALA A 134 2.64 1.07 9.61
C ALA A 134 1.60 2.11 9.16
N LEU A 135 1.27 3.07 10.02
CA LEU A 135 0.38 4.20 9.69
C LEU A 135 0.99 5.16 8.66
N ARG A 136 2.28 5.50 8.79
CA ARG A 136 3.04 6.32 7.85
C ARG A 136 3.04 5.69 6.46
N ILE A 137 3.47 4.42 6.34
CA ILE A 137 3.48 3.65 5.08
C ILE A 137 2.07 3.59 4.45
N ALA A 138 1.04 3.34 5.25
CA ALA A 138 -0.32 3.19 4.74
C ALA A 138 -0.94 4.50 4.27
N LYS A 139 -0.63 5.63 4.92
CA LYS A 139 -1.09 6.98 4.52
C LYS A 139 -0.67 7.35 3.10
N ARG A 140 0.48 6.87 2.61
CA ARG A 140 0.93 7.03 1.21
C ARG A 140 -0.07 6.49 0.17
N ARG A 141 -0.91 5.52 0.55
CA ARG A 141 -1.85 4.81 -0.34
C ARG A 141 -3.32 5.15 -0.09
N ASP A 142 -3.66 5.62 1.11
CA ASP A 142 -5.01 5.97 1.57
C ASP A 142 -4.89 6.95 2.77
N PRO A 143 -5.39 8.19 2.69
CA PRO A 143 -5.27 9.16 3.79
C PRO A 143 -5.94 8.76 5.11
N LYS A 144 -6.87 7.80 5.09
CA LYS A 144 -7.60 7.30 6.27
C LYS A 144 -7.54 5.76 6.31
N PRO A 145 -6.33 5.17 6.41
CA PRO A 145 -6.16 3.73 6.36
C PRO A 145 -6.74 3.08 7.63
N LEU A 146 -6.94 1.76 7.59
CA LEU A 146 -7.15 0.95 8.79
C LEU A 146 -5.84 0.25 9.13
N ILE A 147 -5.37 0.41 10.37
CA ILE A 147 -4.24 -0.37 10.89
C ILE A 147 -4.77 -1.65 11.50
N LEU A 148 -4.11 -2.76 11.17
CA LEU A 148 -4.38 -4.10 11.66
C LEU A 148 -3.21 -4.54 12.54
N GLU A 149 -3.54 -5.29 13.58
CA GLU A 149 -2.59 -5.99 14.44
C GLU A 149 -2.50 -7.45 13.99
N ILE A 150 -1.29 -7.96 13.87
CA ILE A 150 -0.99 -9.32 13.43
C ILE A 150 -0.35 -10.06 14.61
N GLN A 151 -0.97 -11.15 15.06
CA GLN A 151 -0.43 -12.03 16.11
C GLN A 151 0.70 -12.90 15.54
N ALA A 152 1.79 -12.25 15.12
CA ALA A 152 2.80 -12.82 14.24
C ALA A 152 3.54 -14.02 14.87
N HIS A 153 3.85 -13.97 16.17
CA HIS A 153 4.51 -15.07 16.86
C HIS A 153 3.65 -16.33 16.92
N GLU A 154 2.35 -16.21 17.25
CA GLU A 154 1.42 -17.35 17.26
C GLU A 154 1.14 -17.88 15.86
N ALA A 155 1.01 -16.98 14.87
CA ALA A 155 0.93 -17.38 13.46
C ALA A 155 2.17 -18.19 13.04
N SER A 156 3.36 -17.77 13.45
CA SER A 156 4.63 -18.44 13.14
C SER A 156 4.73 -19.83 13.78
N ARG A 157 4.33 -19.96 15.05
CA ARG A 157 4.19 -21.26 15.74
C ARG A 157 3.17 -22.22 15.09
N LYS A 158 2.33 -21.71 14.19
CA LYS A 158 1.34 -22.46 13.41
C LYS A 158 1.70 -22.56 11.92
N GLY A 159 2.97 -22.33 11.57
CA GLY A 159 3.54 -22.56 10.24
C GLY A 159 3.56 -21.35 9.30
N VAL A 160 3.09 -20.18 9.73
CA VAL A 160 3.18 -18.96 8.90
C VAL A 160 4.63 -18.49 8.83
N ARG A 161 5.14 -18.34 7.61
CA ARG A 161 6.53 -17.92 7.35
C ARG A 161 6.65 -16.40 7.35
N PHE A 162 7.52 -15.91 8.22
CA PHE A 162 7.93 -14.51 8.30
C PHE A 162 9.40 -14.38 7.95
N PHE A 163 9.76 -13.29 7.31
CA PHE A 163 11.14 -12.96 6.97
C PHE A 163 11.47 -11.57 7.49
N GLN A 164 12.61 -11.41 8.17
CA GLN A 164 13.07 -10.08 8.60
C GLN A 164 14.06 -9.55 7.57
N VAL A 165 13.74 -8.40 6.98
CA VAL A 165 14.61 -7.75 5.97
C VAL A 165 15.51 -6.72 6.64
N ALA A 166 15.01 -6.05 7.68
CA ALA A 166 15.71 -5.03 8.47
C ALA A 166 15.03 -4.91 9.86
N PRO A 167 15.58 -4.16 10.84
CA PRO A 167 15.05 -4.11 12.20
C PRO A 167 13.55 -3.81 12.30
N LEU A 168 13.05 -2.82 11.54
CA LEU A 168 11.62 -2.47 11.51
C LEU A 168 10.84 -3.09 10.34
N MET A 169 11.40 -4.06 9.60
CA MET A 169 10.81 -4.60 8.36
C MET A 169 10.67 -6.11 8.37
N PHE A 170 9.42 -6.56 8.33
CA PHE A 170 9.05 -7.96 8.24
C PHE A 170 8.20 -8.19 7.01
N LEU A 171 8.33 -9.37 6.41
CA LEU A 171 7.59 -9.82 5.24
C LEU A 171 6.89 -11.14 5.52
N ALA A 172 5.71 -11.34 4.93
CA ALA A 172 5.01 -12.62 4.89
C ALA A 172 4.34 -12.82 3.52
N LYS A 173 4.15 -14.07 3.07
CA LYS A 173 3.36 -14.36 1.86
C LYS A 173 1.86 -14.38 2.14
N GLU A 174 1.46 -14.87 3.31
CA GLU A 174 0.06 -15.00 3.73
C GLU A 174 -0.04 -14.82 5.25
N ILE A 175 -1.12 -14.19 5.72
CA ILE A 175 -1.54 -14.17 7.13
C ILE A 175 -2.99 -14.66 7.20
N PRO A 176 -3.28 -15.83 7.78
CA PRO A 176 -4.64 -16.31 7.99
C PRO A 176 -5.49 -15.37 8.87
N PRO A 177 -6.79 -15.22 8.61
CA PRO A 177 -7.64 -14.22 9.29
C PRO A 177 -7.79 -14.44 10.80
N SER A 178 -7.51 -15.64 11.31
CA SER A 178 -7.45 -15.95 12.75
C SER A 178 -6.40 -15.16 13.53
N TYR A 179 -5.32 -14.73 12.86
CA TYR A 179 -4.22 -13.98 13.47
C TYR A 179 -4.30 -12.47 13.19
N ILE A 180 -5.39 -12.01 12.57
CA ILE A 180 -5.61 -10.60 12.21
C ILE A 180 -6.64 -9.98 13.17
N LEU A 181 -6.17 -9.01 13.94
CA LEU A 181 -6.96 -8.21 14.86
C LEU A 181 -7.26 -6.84 14.25
N GLY A 182 -8.51 -6.41 14.42
CA GLY A 182 -9.02 -5.13 13.95
C GLY A 182 -10.41 -4.87 14.54
N PRO A 183 -10.92 -3.62 14.43
CA PRO A 183 -12.25 -3.28 14.92
C PRO A 183 -13.37 -4.04 14.16
N PRO A 184 -14.58 -4.20 14.73
CA PRO A 184 -15.72 -4.78 14.02
C PRO A 184 -16.00 -4.10 12.66
N VAL A 185 -16.32 -4.89 11.64
CA VAL A 185 -16.43 -4.44 10.22
C VAL A 185 -17.48 -3.33 10.06
N GLU A 186 -18.56 -3.41 10.85
CA GLU A 186 -19.69 -2.47 10.89
C GLU A 186 -19.29 -1.08 11.39
N LYS A 187 -18.17 -0.99 12.14
CA LYS A 187 -17.58 0.29 12.60
C LYS A 187 -16.58 0.86 11.60
N VAL A 188 -16.09 0.07 10.64
CA VAL A 188 -15.09 0.47 9.64
C VAL A 188 -15.76 1.04 8.38
N LEU A 189 -16.85 0.42 7.93
CA LEU A 189 -17.59 0.86 6.75
C LEU A 189 -18.83 1.67 7.15
N PRO A 190 -19.03 2.89 6.59
CA PRO A 190 -20.25 3.64 6.83
C PRO A 190 -21.46 2.86 6.29
N LYS A 191 -22.52 2.72 7.10
CA LYS A 191 -23.79 2.10 6.69
C LYS A 191 -24.27 2.75 5.38
N LYS A 192 -24.38 1.98 4.29
CA LYS A 192 -25.01 2.44 3.05
C LYS A 192 -26.45 2.87 3.38
N LYS A 193 -26.78 4.16 3.25
CA LYS A 193 -28.17 4.62 3.25
C LYS A 193 -28.85 4.00 2.04
N VAL A 194 -29.66 2.95 2.25
CA VAL A 194 -30.48 2.34 1.20
C VAL A 194 -31.53 3.37 0.80
N LYS A 195 -31.33 4.04 -0.35
CA LYS A 195 -32.38 4.85 -0.96
C LYS A 195 -33.47 3.91 -1.45
N ALA A 196 -34.55 3.80 -0.69
CA ALA A 196 -35.74 3.05 -1.11
C ALA A 196 -36.25 3.62 -2.45
N LYS A 197 -36.20 2.81 -3.51
CA LYS A 197 -36.93 3.09 -4.74
C LYS A 197 -38.41 3.00 -4.42
N ARG A 198 -39.08 4.15 -4.26
CA ARG A 198 -40.55 4.21 -4.26
C ARG A 198 -41.05 3.69 -5.60
N SER A 199 -41.68 2.52 -5.59
CA SER A 199 -42.51 2.05 -6.69
C SER A 199 -43.66 3.04 -6.86
N LYS A 200 -43.73 3.70 -8.02
CA LYS A 200 -44.92 4.48 -8.39
C LYS A 200 -45.94 3.53 -9.00
N THR A 201 -46.90 3.09 -8.18
CA THR A 201 -48.13 2.47 -8.66
C THR A 201 -48.83 3.46 -9.58
N LYS A 202 -49.09 3.08 -10.83
CA LYS A 202 -49.79 3.91 -11.81
C LYS A 202 -51.24 3.43 -11.86
N THR A 203 -52.11 4.09 -11.11
CA THR A 203 -53.56 3.87 -11.14
C THR A 203 -54.26 5.15 -11.57
N GLU A 204 -55.29 5.01 -12.42
CA GLU A 204 -56.17 6.08 -12.92
C GLU A 204 -55.51 7.11 -13.90
N LYS A 205 -56.24 7.81 -14.79
CA LYS A 205 -57.71 7.97 -14.94
C LYS A 205 -58.14 8.17 -16.41
N ARG A 206 -59.46 8.07 -16.66
CA ARG A 206 -60.16 8.20 -17.96
C ARG A 206 -60.17 9.64 -18.53
N GLY A 207 -60.28 9.76 -19.85
CA GLY A 207 -60.79 10.94 -20.59
C GLY A 207 -60.82 10.68 -22.10
N LYS A 208 -61.93 10.20 -22.69
CA LYS A 208 -63.01 10.98 -23.36
C LYS A 208 -62.55 11.83 -24.57
N ASN A 209 -62.77 11.30 -25.78
CA ASN A 209 -63.34 11.94 -26.99
C ASN A 209 -63.31 10.91 -28.15
N GLY A 210 -64.24 10.86 -29.12
CA GLY A 210 -65.49 11.60 -29.29
C GLY A 210 -65.83 11.84 -30.77
N GLY A 211 -66.59 10.94 -31.42
CA GLY A 211 -66.90 10.98 -32.87
C GLY A 211 -65.72 10.55 -33.75
N LYS A 212 -65.83 10.14 -35.03
CA LYS A 212 -66.90 10.04 -36.05
C LYS A 212 -66.35 9.13 -37.20
N GLU A 213 -67.05 8.59 -38.22
CA GLU A 213 -68.48 8.41 -38.59
C GLU A 213 -68.53 7.45 -39.84
N ARG A 214 -69.69 6.81 -40.15
CA ARG A 214 -70.10 6.13 -41.43
C ARG A 214 -69.62 4.70 -41.81
N ARG A 215 -70.62 3.78 -41.88
CA ARG A 215 -71.09 3.02 -43.08
C ARG A 215 -70.02 2.33 -43.98
N LYS A 216 -70.06 1.02 -44.28
CA LYS A 216 -71.16 0.27 -44.96
C LYS A 216 -70.76 -1.22 -45.23
N LYS A 217 -71.79 -2.10 -45.29
CA LYS A 217 -71.94 -3.37 -46.10
C LYS A 217 -71.13 -4.65 -45.80
N GLY A 218 -71.87 -5.77 -45.82
CA GLY A 218 -71.43 -7.15 -46.06
C GLY A 218 -71.31 -8.00 -44.79
N ILE A 219 -72.05 -9.10 -44.58
CA ILE A 219 -73.16 -9.73 -45.34
C ILE A 219 -74.28 -10.01 -44.33
#